data_AF-A0A7S1IWI5-F1
#
_entry.id   AF-A0A7S1IWI5-F1
#
_cell.length_a   1.000
_cell.length_b   1.000
_cell.length_c   1.000
_cell.angle_alpha   90.00
_cell.angle_beta   90.00
_cell.angle_gamma   90.00
#
_symmetry.space_group_name_H-M   'P 1'
#
loop_
_entity.id
_entity.type
_entity.pdbx_description
1 polymer ?
#
loop_
_entity_poly.entity_id
_entity_poly.type
_entity_poly.pdbx_seq_one_letter_code
_entity_poly.pdbx_strand_id
1 'polypeptide(L)'
;MVPRWLLWLALACFRLPVYSKVMLASSDYAMMIDGTCDSSYTRIMTQQECTMAAAALSLSDTTFKVQYVDNKPLGCWWAASIDSLRFNHGYPDGIGLLDSTNTNTNAICRNSTLTATPTSTCRVLTVEGWYA
;
A
#
# COMPACT_ATOMS: atom_id res chain seq x y z
N MET A 1 -42.69 -45.83 2.79
CA MET A 1 -41.43 -46.61 2.80
C MET A 1 -40.30 -45.69 2.39
N VAL A 2 -39.35 -45.40 3.29
CA VAL A 2 -38.17 -44.57 3.00
C VAL A 2 -36.95 -45.39 3.45
N PRO A 3 -36.01 -45.76 2.57
CA PRO A 3 -34.85 -46.52 3.01
C PRO A 3 -33.76 -45.61 3.57
N ARG A 4 -33.24 -46.06 4.71
CA ARG A 4 -32.21 -45.46 5.57
C ARG A 4 -30.83 -45.71 4.95
N TRP A 5 -30.15 -44.65 4.57
CA TRP A 5 -28.70 -44.61 4.40
C TRP A 5 -28.23 -43.23 4.85
N LEU A 6 -28.21 -43.04 6.17
CA LEU A 6 -27.23 -42.13 6.78
C LEU A 6 -25.84 -42.67 6.42
N LEU A 7 -24.91 -41.80 6.00
CA LEU A 7 -23.58 -41.71 6.61
C LEU A 7 -22.74 -40.60 5.91
N TRP A 8 -22.35 -39.59 6.71
CA TRP A 8 -21.01 -38.96 6.79
C TRP A 8 -20.65 -37.71 5.96
N LEU A 9 -19.80 -36.91 6.61
CA LEU A 9 -19.15 -35.64 6.21
C LEU A 9 -20.01 -34.40 6.47
N ALA A 10 -19.91 -33.74 7.63
CA ALA A 10 -18.75 -32.98 8.14
C ALA A 10 -18.12 -32.07 7.06
N LEU A 11 -17.93 -30.80 7.45
CA LEU A 11 -17.37 -29.69 6.68
C LEU A 11 -18.28 -29.03 5.64
N ALA A 12 -19.06 -28.08 6.14
CA ALA A 12 -19.11 -26.78 5.45
C ALA A 12 -19.00 -25.64 6.48
N CYS A 13 -17.96 -25.70 7.32
CA CYS A 13 -17.27 -24.47 7.73
C CYS A 13 -16.48 -23.95 6.53
N PHE A 14 -17.16 -23.54 5.45
CA PHE A 14 -16.58 -22.53 4.58
C PHE A 14 -17.01 -21.19 5.15
N ARG A 15 -16.26 -20.76 6.17
CA ARG A 15 -15.75 -19.39 6.15
C ARG A 15 -15.20 -19.20 4.74
N LEU A 16 -16.02 -18.69 3.83
CA LEU A 16 -15.44 -17.84 2.83
C LEU A 16 -14.86 -16.70 3.68
N PRO A 17 -13.54 -16.51 3.75
CA PRO A 17 -13.12 -15.15 3.91
C PRO A 17 -13.82 -14.47 2.74
N VAL A 18 -14.78 -13.59 3.02
CA VAL A 18 -14.89 -12.44 2.13
C VAL A 18 -13.54 -11.78 2.31
N TYR A 19 -12.58 -12.31 1.53
CA TYR A 19 -11.32 -11.72 1.23
C TYR A 19 -11.79 -10.43 0.63
N SER A 20 -11.87 -9.40 1.48
CA SER A 20 -12.13 -8.05 1.06
C SER A 20 -11.00 -7.77 0.09
N LYS A 21 -11.27 -8.08 -1.18
CA LYS A 21 -10.51 -7.60 -2.29
C LYS A 21 -10.85 -6.13 -2.25
N VAL A 22 -10.06 -5.40 -1.47
CA VAL A 22 -10.09 -3.95 -1.39
C VAL A 22 -9.72 -3.51 -2.81
N MET A 23 -10.73 -3.44 -3.67
CA MET A 23 -10.64 -2.72 -4.93
C MET A 23 -10.81 -1.25 -4.60
N LEU A 24 -9.86 -0.68 -3.85
CA LEU A 24 -9.70 0.77 -3.79
C LEU A 24 -8.85 1.15 -4.99
N ALA A 25 -9.46 1.06 -6.17
CA ALA A 25 -8.96 1.77 -7.32
C ALA A 25 -9.44 3.23 -7.16
N SER A 26 -8.48 4.11 -6.93
CA SER A 26 -8.48 5.56 -7.14
C SER A 26 -8.20 6.39 -5.88
N SER A 27 -6.95 6.91 -5.85
CA SER A 27 -6.38 7.96 -4.99
C SER A 27 -5.64 7.56 -3.70
N ASP A 28 -5.21 6.30 -3.55
CA ASP A 28 -4.31 5.91 -2.46
C ASP A 28 -2.89 6.42 -2.68
N TYR A 29 -2.50 6.55 -3.94
CA TYR A 29 -1.19 7.01 -4.36
C TYR A 29 -1.33 8.10 -5.42
N ALA A 30 -0.42 9.06 -5.39
CA ALA A 30 -0.33 10.14 -6.35
C ALA A 30 1.12 10.37 -6.76
N MET A 31 1.31 10.83 -7.99
CA MET A 31 2.60 11.21 -8.52
C MET A 31 2.69 12.74 -8.58
N MET A 32 3.75 13.31 -8.00
CA MET A 32 3.97 14.75 -7.91
C MET A 32 5.22 15.14 -8.69
N ILE A 33 5.14 16.15 -9.55
CA ILE A 33 6.18 16.50 -10.54
C ILE A 33 7.43 17.12 -9.90
N ASP A 34 7.27 17.83 -8.78
CA ASP A 34 8.38 18.58 -8.13
C ASP A 34 9.15 17.75 -7.10
N GLY A 35 9.07 16.43 -7.19
CA GLY A 35 9.77 15.54 -6.24
C GLY A 35 9.30 15.66 -4.79
N THR A 36 8.24 16.44 -4.51
CA THR A 36 7.72 16.75 -3.17
C THR A 36 6.27 16.28 -3.03
N CYS A 37 5.95 15.70 -1.88
CA CYS A 37 4.58 15.33 -1.54
C CYS A 37 3.84 16.52 -0.93
N ASP A 38 2.64 16.81 -1.41
CA ASP A 38 1.74 17.80 -0.81
C ASP A 38 1.37 17.44 0.64
N SER A 39 0.84 18.41 1.38
CA SER A 39 0.46 18.26 2.81
C SER A 39 -0.54 17.13 3.09
N SER A 40 -1.37 16.77 2.12
CA SER A 40 -2.34 15.66 2.24
C SER A 40 -1.73 14.29 1.93
N TYR A 41 -0.47 14.25 1.51
CA TYR A 41 0.25 13.06 1.12
C TYR A 41 1.51 12.86 1.96
N THR A 42 1.93 11.62 2.12
CA THR A 42 3.14 11.22 2.80
C THR A 42 4.07 10.51 1.83
N ARG A 43 5.36 10.65 2.09
CA ARG A 43 6.39 10.00 1.29
C ARG A 43 6.42 8.51 1.58
N ILE A 44 6.56 7.71 0.53
CA ILE A 44 6.72 6.27 0.65
C ILE A 44 8.18 5.97 1.01
N MET A 45 8.39 5.46 2.22
CA MET A 45 9.71 5.18 2.79
C MET A 45 10.07 3.70 2.82
N THR A 46 9.22 2.83 2.24
CA THR A 46 9.49 1.40 2.17
C THR A 46 9.54 0.91 0.73
N GLN A 47 10.46 -0.01 0.46
CA GLN A 47 10.66 -0.61 -0.86
C GLN A 47 9.41 -1.36 -1.35
N GLN A 48 8.79 -2.15 -0.46
CA GLN A 48 7.59 -2.91 -0.78
C GLN A 48 6.42 -2.00 -1.18
N GLU A 49 6.20 -0.92 -0.43
CA GLU A 49 5.15 0.06 -0.74
C GLU A 49 5.43 0.83 -2.03
N CYS A 50 6.70 1.02 -2.40
CA CYS A 50 7.06 1.64 -3.68
C CYS A 50 6.58 0.80 -4.88
N THR A 51 6.78 -0.51 -4.84
CA THR A 51 6.24 -1.43 -5.87
C THR A 51 4.72 -1.44 -5.89
N MET A 52 4.06 -1.45 -4.72
CA MET A 52 2.60 -1.41 -4.64
C MET A 52 2.04 -0.12 -5.23
N ALA A 53 2.66 1.02 -4.93
CA ALA A 53 2.26 2.32 -5.45
C ALA A 53 2.45 2.43 -6.97
N ALA A 54 3.57 1.91 -7.51
CA ALA A 54 3.80 1.87 -8.95
C ALA A 54 2.75 1.02 -9.67
N ALA A 55 2.39 -0.14 -9.11
CA ALA A 55 1.32 -0.98 -9.64
C ALA A 55 -0.05 -0.28 -9.56
N ALA A 56 -0.36 0.40 -8.45
CA ALA A 56 -1.60 1.15 -8.28
C ALA A 56 -1.72 2.34 -9.26
N LEU A 57 -0.60 2.98 -9.57
CA LEU A 57 -0.50 4.04 -10.58
C LEU A 57 -0.40 3.52 -12.02
N SER A 58 -0.45 2.19 -12.23
CA SER A 58 -0.32 1.55 -13.55
C SER A 58 0.93 1.98 -14.31
N LEU A 59 2.05 2.14 -13.61
CA LEU A 59 3.34 2.45 -14.23
C LEU A 59 3.90 1.24 -14.99
N SER A 60 4.69 1.51 -16.02
CA SER A 60 5.33 0.50 -16.86
C SER A 60 6.35 -0.36 -16.11
N ASP A 61 7.10 0.26 -15.19
CA ASP A 61 8.09 -0.40 -14.33
C ASP A 61 7.57 -0.44 -12.89
N THR A 62 7.31 -1.64 -12.39
CA THR A 62 6.90 -1.89 -10.99
C THR A 62 8.05 -2.40 -10.12
N THR A 63 9.27 -2.48 -10.66
CA THR A 63 10.44 -3.02 -9.96
C THR A 63 11.36 -1.88 -9.53
N PHE A 64 11.42 -1.58 -8.23
CA PHE A 64 12.25 -0.49 -7.75
C PHE A 64 13.74 -0.82 -7.90
N LYS A 65 14.54 0.20 -8.20
CA LYS A 65 16.00 0.14 -8.09
C LYS A 65 16.45 1.01 -6.92
N VAL A 66 17.14 0.41 -5.97
CA VAL A 66 17.68 1.10 -4.79
C VAL A 66 18.85 2.00 -5.21
N GLN A 67 18.87 3.22 -4.69
CA GLN A 67 19.95 4.18 -4.87
C GLN A 67 20.22 4.93 -3.57
N TYR A 68 21.42 5.51 -3.48
CA TYR A 68 21.88 6.37 -2.40
C TYR A 68 22.45 7.63 -3.05
N VAL A 69 21.58 8.60 -3.31
CA VAL A 69 21.94 9.83 -4.02
C VAL A 69 21.32 11.02 -3.30
N ASP A 70 22.10 12.07 -3.13
CA ASP A 70 21.68 13.30 -2.45
C ASP A 70 20.74 14.14 -3.31
N ASN A 71 20.98 14.20 -4.62
CA ASN A 71 20.28 15.06 -5.58
C ASN A 71 18.95 14.49 -6.13
N LYS A 72 18.33 13.52 -5.45
CA LYS A 72 17.04 12.94 -5.83
C LYS A 72 16.08 12.88 -4.65
N PRO A 73 14.76 12.85 -4.91
CA PRO A 73 13.77 12.71 -3.85
C PRO A 73 14.09 11.51 -2.97
N LEU A 74 13.97 11.68 -1.66
CA LEU A 74 13.99 10.56 -0.72
C LEU A 74 12.79 9.63 -0.98
N GLY A 75 12.94 8.34 -0.69
CA GLY A 75 11.86 7.37 -0.82
C GLY A 75 11.56 6.97 -2.26
N CYS A 76 10.29 6.66 -2.54
CA CYS A 76 9.84 6.21 -3.86
C CYS A 76 9.67 7.38 -4.85
N TRP A 77 10.26 7.24 -6.04
CA TRP A 77 10.11 8.22 -7.11
C TRP A 77 10.20 7.58 -8.50
N TRP A 78 9.65 8.28 -9.49
CA TRP A 78 9.59 7.88 -10.88
C TRP A 78 10.56 8.71 -11.71
N ALA A 79 11.47 8.02 -12.40
CA ALA A 79 12.40 8.65 -13.33
C ALA A 79 11.76 8.73 -14.71
N ALA A 80 11.00 9.81 -14.97
CA ALA A 80 10.20 9.93 -16.20
C ALA A 80 11.03 9.87 -17.49
N SER A 81 12.28 10.34 -17.46
CA SER A 81 13.17 10.33 -18.62
C SER A 81 13.62 8.94 -19.09
N ILE A 82 13.57 7.95 -18.20
CA ILE A 82 14.02 6.58 -18.46
C ILE A 82 12.97 5.54 -18.08
N ASP A 83 11.74 5.99 -17.80
CA ASP A 83 10.57 5.16 -17.54
C ASP A 83 10.84 4.07 -16.48
N SER A 84 11.43 4.45 -15.34
CA SER A 84 11.90 3.48 -14.34
C SER A 84 11.62 3.89 -12.90
N LEU A 85 11.26 2.89 -12.10
CA LEU A 85 10.95 3.03 -10.68
C LEU A 85 12.22 3.05 -9.83
N ARG A 86 12.34 4.06 -8.97
CA ARG A 86 13.53 4.27 -8.13
C ARG A 86 13.14 4.40 -6.67
N PHE A 87 14.01 3.89 -5.81
CA PHE A 87 13.89 4.02 -4.38
C PHE A 87 15.18 4.60 -3.82
N ASN A 88 15.14 5.85 -3.37
CA ASN A 88 16.27 6.48 -2.71
C ASN A 88 16.19 6.21 -1.21
N HIS A 89 17.11 5.41 -0.68
CA HIS A 89 17.13 5.11 0.76
C HIS A 89 17.63 6.31 1.59
N GLY A 90 18.23 7.32 0.95
CA GLY A 90 18.91 8.42 1.62
C GLY A 90 20.25 7.98 2.22
N TYR A 91 21.12 8.95 2.47
CA TYR A 91 22.32 8.71 3.26
C TYR A 91 21.95 8.55 4.76
N PRO A 92 22.72 7.76 5.54
CA PRO A 92 22.45 7.52 6.96
C PRO A 92 22.43 8.79 7.83
N ASP A 93 22.98 9.88 7.30
CA ASP A 93 23.03 11.23 7.86
C ASP A 93 21.72 12.03 7.62
N GLY A 94 20.69 11.41 7.03
CA GLY A 94 19.31 11.90 7.05
C GLY A 94 18.96 12.93 5.98
N ILE A 95 19.82 13.15 4.98
CA ILE A 95 19.60 14.13 3.92
C ILE A 95 19.52 13.42 2.56
N GLY A 96 18.38 12.78 2.28
CA GLY A 96 17.92 12.75 0.89
C GLY A 96 17.27 14.09 0.60
N LEU A 97 17.43 14.66 -0.60
CA LEU A 97 16.69 15.88 -0.97
C LEU A 97 15.20 15.65 -0.66
N LEU A 98 14.67 16.40 0.31
CA LEU A 98 13.24 16.38 0.64
C LEU A 98 12.40 16.95 -0.52
N ASP A 99 13.08 17.69 -1.39
CA ASP A 99 12.58 18.40 -2.55
C ASP A 99 13.59 18.23 -3.69
N SER A 100 13.17 17.70 -4.83
CA SER A 100 13.98 17.74 -6.05
C SER A 100 13.24 18.57 -7.07
N THR A 101 13.70 19.79 -7.28
CA THR A 101 13.16 20.73 -8.28
C THR A 101 13.41 20.28 -9.74
N ASN A 102 13.86 19.04 -9.95
CA ASN A 102 14.04 18.46 -11.27
C ASN A 102 12.70 17.90 -11.74
N THR A 103 12.14 18.49 -12.80
CA THR A 103 10.86 18.08 -13.42
C THR A 103 10.87 16.66 -14.02
N ASN A 104 11.99 15.94 -13.96
CA ASN A 104 12.14 14.56 -14.41
C ASN A 104 12.08 13.54 -13.26
N THR A 105 11.90 14.00 -12.03
CA THR A 105 11.91 13.17 -10.82
C THR A 105 10.59 13.31 -10.09
N ASN A 106 9.60 12.53 -10.53
CA ASN A 106 8.27 12.65 -9.96
C ASN A 106 8.20 11.83 -8.66
N ALA A 107 7.94 12.47 -7.53
CA ALA A 107 7.77 11.74 -6.27
C ALA A 107 6.48 10.94 -6.29
N ILE A 108 6.54 9.70 -5.80
CA ILE A 108 5.35 8.88 -5.60
C ILE A 108 5.01 8.96 -4.12
N CYS A 109 3.81 9.46 -3.84
CA CYS A 109 3.34 9.76 -2.51
C CYS A 109 2.08 8.95 -2.23
N ARG A 110 1.87 8.60 -0.96
CA ARG A 110 0.65 7.95 -0.48
C ARG A 110 -0.26 8.96 0.17
N ASN A 111 -1.57 8.79 0.06
CA ASN A 111 -2.51 9.65 0.73
C ASN A 111 -2.44 9.41 2.24
N SER A 112 -2.12 10.47 2.99
CA SER A 112 -1.96 10.42 4.45
C SER A 112 -3.27 10.08 5.16
N THR A 113 -4.41 10.38 4.55
CA THR A 113 -5.74 10.14 5.14
C THR A 113 -6.13 8.67 5.18
N LEU A 114 -5.46 7.81 4.39
CA LEU A 114 -5.71 6.37 4.36
C LEU A 114 -4.85 5.57 5.34
N THR A 115 -3.90 6.25 6.00
CA THR A 115 -3.05 5.64 7.05
C THR A 115 -3.75 5.67 8.42
N ALA A 116 -4.95 6.26 8.53
CA ALA A 116 -5.87 5.89 9.59
C ALA A 116 -6.51 4.56 9.18
N THR A 117 -5.82 3.46 9.45
CA THR A 117 -6.39 2.12 9.45
C THR A 117 -7.81 2.21 10.03
N PRO A 118 -8.87 1.68 9.40
CA PRO A 118 -10.05 1.35 10.19
C PRO A 118 -9.54 0.37 11.23
N THR A 119 -9.36 0.82 12.46
CA THR A 119 -9.14 -0.05 13.62
C THR A 119 -10.40 -0.90 13.69
N SER A 120 -10.39 -2.00 12.94
CA SER A 120 -11.28 -3.11 13.10
C SER A 120 -10.90 -3.74 14.43
N THR A 121 -11.30 -3.08 15.51
CA THR A 121 -11.36 -3.70 16.82
C THR A 121 -12.30 -4.87 16.61
N CYS A 122 -11.75 -6.09 16.59
CA CYS A 122 -12.55 -7.29 16.71
C CYS A 122 -13.17 -7.23 18.10
N ARG A 123 -14.29 -6.52 18.22
CA ARG A 123 -15.08 -6.50 19.43
C ARG A 123 -15.73 -7.88 19.45
N VAL A 124 -15.10 -8.80 20.17
CA VAL A 124 -15.74 -10.04 20.58
C VAL A 124 -17.02 -9.58 21.30
N LEU A 125 -18.17 -9.76 20.65
CA LEU A 125 -19.44 -9.74 21.35
C LEU A 125 -19.39 -10.96 22.26
N THR A 126 -18.98 -10.76 23.51
CA THR A 126 -19.29 -11.71 24.58
C THR A 126 -20.81 -11.79 24.61
N VAL A 127 -21.35 -12.92 24.18
CA VAL A 127 -22.74 -13.30 24.49
C VAL A 127 -22.78 -13.60 25.99
N GLU A 128 -22.87 -12.55 26.79
CA GLU A 128 -23.31 -12.63 28.18
C GLU A 128 -24.83 -12.48 28.19
N GLY A 129 -25.49 -13.56 28.59
CA GLY A 129 -26.93 -13.76 28.63
C GLY A 129 -27.14 -15.25 28.36
N TRP A 130 -27.51 -16.08 29.33
CA TRP A 130 -28.61 -15.87 30.26
C TRP A 130 -28.30 -16.47 31.64
N TYR A 131 -28.39 -15.63 32.67
CA TYR A 131 -28.82 -16.07 33.99
C TYR A 131 -30.36 -15.96 34.01
N ALA A 132 -31.04 -17.11 34.09
CA ALA A 132 -32.34 -17.33 34.73
C ALA A 132 -32.72 -18.80 34.56
#